data_AF-A0A846EK75-F1
#
_entry.id   AF-A0A846EK75-F1
#
_cell.length_a   1.000
_cell.length_b   1.000
_cell.length_c   1.000
_cell.angle_alpha   90.00
_cell.angle_beta   90.00
_cell.angle_gamma   90.00
#
_symmetry.space_group_name_H-M   'P 1'
#
loop_
_entity.id
_entity.type
_entity.pdbx_description
1 polymer ?
#
loop_
_entity_poly.entity_id
_entity_poly.type
_entity_poly.pdbx_seq_one_letter_code
_entity_poly.pdbx_strand_id
1 'polypeptide(L)'
;MTQTPIILNPLLDQQAQSGSDFQFTFANNTFSDADVTNPFDDLIVFGDSLSDTGNAFEASGNTAPASPPYFEGRFSNGLVWIEYFAQEMEFSEESIRNFAFGGAKTGESELVDPTTIPGLETQQGLITIPGLLTQIDQFEEEIVSNPVSENSLYMIWIGSNDVLDIFADPEVVVPNAINNISNAITRLSNLDAEEIVIANLTDLGATPLITGLGERFPLIVDPEEFRATSITFNEALSEEVNQLETSLNIDLPLVDIFAFNEEVQDDVENSGGEEYGFTNITEPLLNAGDNVNPDEYAFFDQVHPTTRLHQFISQTFLETLVEEETITDFITYSATLADDSELPDWLEFNPITRTFDGTPTDENIGTLDIKVTATDQEGLIATDTFSLVIEDTTPAIVTGTPEADTKIAGIDFDGTNNIIFTGAENDLVESPFAGSLAGKNRIATGSGDDIIFVADGDRAFGGSGGDILDATDASNYRLSGGSGNDTFYLGENGRALGGDGEDDFFVQEDGNNIIAGGEGADKFWVANVSLPISQNTITDFTIGVDKIHFSGFENLGFDGITREQIGADTLLKLDTTEVALLVGINANSITANDFDFAATIV
;
A
#
# COMPACT_ATOMS: atom_id res chain seq x y z
N MET A 1 5.64 40.76 -8.13
CA MET A 1 4.57 40.83 -7.12
C MET A 1 4.25 39.39 -6.90
N THR A 2 4.45 38.93 -5.67
CA THR A 2 4.19 37.54 -5.31
C THR A 2 2.72 37.22 -5.59
N GLN A 3 2.51 36.09 -6.23
CA GLN A 3 1.21 35.57 -6.61
C GLN A 3 0.74 34.65 -5.51
N THR A 4 -0.57 34.53 -5.34
CA THR A 4 -1.13 33.62 -4.35
C THR A 4 -1.24 32.24 -5.00
N PRO A 5 -1.01 31.15 -4.24
CA PRO A 5 -1.30 29.80 -4.72
C PRO A 5 -2.72 29.69 -5.26
N ILE A 6 -2.93 28.79 -6.23
CA ILE A 6 -4.24 28.50 -6.81
C ILE A 6 -4.51 26.99 -6.81
N ILE A 7 -5.79 26.63 -6.90
CA ILE A 7 -6.22 25.25 -7.12
C ILE A 7 -6.20 24.99 -8.64
N LEU A 8 -5.37 24.05 -9.08
CA LEU A 8 -5.36 23.57 -10.47
C LEU A 8 -6.28 22.38 -10.67
N ASN A 9 -6.22 21.40 -9.76
CA ASN A 9 -7.06 20.22 -9.77
C ASN A 9 -7.75 20.09 -8.41
N PRO A 10 -9.09 20.07 -8.36
CA PRO A 10 -9.80 19.97 -7.08
C PRO A 10 -9.62 18.59 -6.45
N LEU A 11 -9.59 18.57 -5.12
CA LEU A 11 -9.61 17.35 -4.32
C LEU A 11 -10.93 16.60 -4.55
N LEU A 12 -10.84 15.27 -4.64
CA LEU A 12 -11.99 14.41 -4.85
C LEU A 12 -12.46 13.83 -3.52
N ASP A 13 -13.78 13.72 -3.36
CA ASP A 13 -14.39 13.04 -2.22
C ASP A 13 -13.89 11.59 -2.10
N GLN A 14 -13.71 11.15 -0.86
CA GLN A 14 -13.14 9.85 -0.52
C GLN A 14 -14.13 9.01 0.30
N GLN A 15 -13.90 7.70 0.33
CA GLN A 15 -14.63 6.76 1.17
C GLN A 15 -13.67 5.94 2.01
N ALA A 16 -14.03 5.72 3.27
CA ALA A 16 -13.36 4.81 4.19
C ALA A 16 -14.37 3.84 4.80
N GLN A 17 -13.88 2.75 5.37
CA GLN A 17 -14.72 1.75 6.06
C GLN A 17 -14.29 1.66 7.51
N SER A 18 -15.26 1.66 8.42
CA SER A 18 -14.97 1.40 9.83
C SER A 18 -14.19 0.09 10.00
N GLY A 19 -13.10 0.14 10.77
CA GLY A 19 -12.22 -0.98 11.08
C GLY A 19 -11.25 -1.38 9.95
N SER A 20 -11.16 -0.60 8.88
CA SER A 20 -10.26 -0.84 7.75
C SER A 20 -9.30 0.34 7.55
N ASP A 21 -8.07 0.05 7.14
CA ASP A 21 -7.08 1.09 6.86
C ASP A 21 -7.52 1.95 5.66
N PHE A 22 -7.37 3.26 5.81
CA PHE A 22 -7.64 4.27 4.82
C PHE A 22 -6.33 4.98 4.47
N GLN A 23 -6.09 5.14 3.17
CA GLN A 23 -4.97 5.92 2.64
C GLN A 23 -5.43 6.74 1.43
N PHE A 24 -5.08 8.02 1.40
CA PHE A 24 -5.37 8.92 0.28
C PHE A 24 -4.25 9.93 0.07
N THR A 25 -3.53 9.81 -1.05
CA THR A 25 -2.55 10.81 -1.50
C THR A 25 -3.13 11.69 -2.59
N PHE A 26 -3.14 13.01 -2.40
CA PHE A 26 -3.53 13.93 -3.47
C PHE A 26 -2.37 14.26 -4.41
N ALA A 27 -2.70 14.57 -5.66
CA ALA A 27 -1.71 14.77 -6.73
C ALA A 27 -0.89 16.05 -6.51
N ASN A 28 0.39 16.05 -6.91
CA ASN A 28 1.26 17.23 -6.78
C ASN A 28 0.66 18.48 -7.43
N ASN A 29 0.05 18.30 -8.60
CA ASN A 29 -0.59 19.38 -9.34
C ASN A 29 -1.99 19.76 -8.83
N THR A 30 -2.35 19.44 -7.59
CA THR A 30 -3.61 19.89 -6.97
C THR A 30 -3.58 21.39 -6.76
N PHE A 31 -2.50 21.89 -6.16
CA PHE A 31 -2.21 23.30 -5.99
C PHE A 31 -1.07 23.70 -6.91
N SER A 32 -0.99 24.98 -7.24
CA SER A 32 0.18 25.56 -7.91
C SER A 32 0.40 26.97 -7.47
N ASP A 33 1.66 27.37 -7.41
CA ASP A 33 2.05 28.76 -7.42
C ASP A 33 2.79 29.06 -8.72
N ALA A 34 2.59 30.26 -9.26
CA ALA A 34 3.32 30.71 -10.44
C ALA A 34 4.74 31.21 -10.11
N ASP A 35 5.04 31.44 -8.83
CA ASP A 35 6.34 31.87 -8.34
C ASP A 35 7.22 30.68 -7.88
N VAL A 36 6.60 29.51 -7.71
CA VAL A 36 7.28 28.22 -7.52
C VAL A 36 7.71 27.70 -8.88
N THR A 37 8.97 27.97 -9.23
CA THR A 37 9.60 27.44 -10.44
C THR A 37 10.94 26.80 -10.09
N ASN A 38 11.15 25.57 -10.50
CA ASN A 38 12.49 24.98 -10.48
C ASN A 38 13.35 25.69 -11.55
N PRO A 39 14.42 26.42 -11.17
CA PRO A 39 15.27 27.11 -12.12
C PRO A 39 16.29 26.16 -12.79
N PHE A 40 16.37 24.91 -12.35
CA PHE A 40 17.39 23.96 -12.75
C PHE A 40 16.87 22.90 -13.72
N ASP A 41 17.70 22.55 -14.70
CA ASP A 41 17.37 21.53 -15.70
C ASP A 41 17.82 20.12 -15.30
N ASP A 42 18.91 20.01 -14.53
CA ASP A 42 19.48 18.74 -14.08
C ASP A 42 19.79 18.79 -12.57
N LEU A 43 19.69 17.64 -11.90
CA LEU A 43 20.07 17.41 -10.51
C LEU A 43 21.21 16.39 -10.44
N ILE A 44 22.39 16.81 -10.00
CA ILE A 44 23.58 15.96 -9.89
C ILE A 44 23.92 15.77 -8.41
N VAL A 45 23.98 14.51 -7.96
CA VAL A 45 24.06 14.18 -6.54
C VAL A 45 25.31 13.36 -6.27
N PHE A 46 26.08 13.77 -5.27
CA PHE A 46 27.25 13.07 -4.74
C PHE A 46 27.10 12.88 -3.24
N GLY A 47 27.54 11.73 -2.73
CA GLY A 47 27.40 11.46 -1.31
C GLY A 47 27.56 10.00 -0.93
N ASP A 48 26.97 9.66 0.21
CA ASP A 48 26.99 8.31 0.78
C ASP A 48 25.60 7.68 0.86
N SER A 49 25.39 6.78 1.82
CA SER A 49 24.12 6.07 2.04
C SER A 49 22.93 6.98 2.33
N LEU A 50 23.16 8.20 2.85
CA LEU A 50 22.08 9.15 3.10
C LEU A 50 21.43 9.68 1.82
N SER A 51 22.16 9.62 0.69
CA SER A 51 21.70 10.09 -0.62
C SER A 51 21.65 8.97 -1.68
N ASP A 52 22.10 7.75 -1.34
CA ASP A 52 22.10 6.60 -2.23
C ASP A 52 20.66 6.10 -2.49
N THR A 53 20.26 6.11 -3.76
CA THR A 53 18.93 5.69 -4.24
C THR A 53 18.91 4.26 -4.81
N GLY A 54 19.99 3.50 -4.65
CA GLY A 54 20.10 2.11 -5.05
C GLY A 54 21.43 1.72 -5.72
N ASN A 55 22.42 2.60 -5.80
CA ASN A 55 23.73 2.35 -6.41
C ASN A 55 24.49 1.22 -5.69
N ALA A 56 24.56 1.25 -4.36
CA ALA A 56 25.16 0.16 -3.59
C ALA A 56 24.37 -1.16 -3.77
N PHE A 57 23.04 -1.06 -3.84
CA PHE A 57 22.16 -2.20 -4.07
C PHE A 57 22.41 -2.85 -5.43
N GLU A 58 22.44 -2.09 -6.50
CA GLU A 58 22.74 -2.60 -7.84
C GLU A 58 24.15 -3.19 -7.90
N ALA A 59 25.16 -2.51 -7.35
CA ALA A 59 26.54 -2.98 -7.33
C ALA A 59 26.72 -4.29 -6.54
N SER A 60 25.89 -4.52 -5.53
CA SER A 60 25.86 -5.78 -4.78
C SER A 60 25.23 -6.95 -5.56
N GLY A 61 24.56 -6.68 -6.68
CA GLY A 61 23.72 -7.65 -7.39
C GLY A 61 22.33 -7.78 -6.77
N ASN A 62 21.81 -6.67 -6.23
CA ASN A 62 20.51 -6.55 -5.56
C ASN A 62 20.40 -7.39 -4.27
N THR A 63 21.47 -7.40 -3.45
CA THR A 63 21.52 -8.17 -2.19
C THR A 63 21.81 -7.35 -0.94
N ALA A 64 22.36 -6.14 -1.08
CA ALA A 64 22.77 -5.29 0.04
C ALA A 64 22.59 -3.79 -0.30
N PRO A 65 21.78 -3.03 0.45
CA PRO A 65 21.07 -3.46 1.65
C PRO A 65 19.98 -4.49 1.40
N ALA A 66 19.75 -5.36 2.38
CA ALA A 66 18.78 -6.44 2.26
C ALA A 66 17.36 -5.86 2.21
N SER A 67 16.65 -6.07 1.10
CA SER A 67 15.29 -5.57 0.91
C SER A 67 14.30 -6.73 0.77
N PRO A 68 13.34 -6.93 1.71
CA PRO A 68 13.18 -6.27 3.02
C PRO A 68 14.28 -6.66 4.05
N PRO A 69 14.47 -5.91 5.16
CA PRO A 69 13.61 -4.83 5.67
C PRO A 69 13.89 -3.43 5.11
N TYR A 70 15.02 -3.20 4.43
CA TYR A 70 15.29 -1.92 3.76
C TYR A 70 14.35 -1.73 2.57
N PHE A 71 14.03 -0.48 2.23
CA PHE A 71 13.14 -0.15 1.13
C PHE A 71 13.88 -0.12 -0.21
N GLU A 72 13.64 -1.11 -1.07
CA GLU A 72 14.12 -1.14 -2.47
C GLU A 72 15.58 -0.70 -2.67
N GLY A 73 16.47 -1.13 -1.77
CA GLY A 73 17.91 -0.82 -1.84
C GLY A 73 18.36 0.51 -1.21
N ARG A 74 17.44 1.32 -0.66
CA ARG A 74 17.77 2.53 0.12
C ARG A 74 18.23 2.12 1.51
N PHE A 75 19.07 2.94 2.13
CA PHE A 75 19.46 2.78 3.54
C PHE A 75 18.39 3.32 4.50
N SER A 76 17.12 3.02 4.26
CA SER A 76 15.97 3.47 5.07
C SER A 76 14.77 2.53 4.91
N ASN A 77 13.67 2.80 5.62
CA ASN A 77 12.36 2.13 5.45
C ASN A 77 11.48 2.73 4.33
N GLY A 78 11.99 3.69 3.57
CA GLY A 78 11.30 4.34 2.45
C GLY A 78 12.28 5.10 1.56
N LEU A 79 11.76 6.10 0.84
CA LEU A 79 12.59 7.03 0.06
C LEU A 79 13.55 7.81 0.96
N VAL A 80 14.71 8.19 0.41
CA VAL A 80 15.68 9.08 1.07
C VAL A 80 15.44 10.53 0.66
N TRP A 81 16.03 11.48 1.40
CA TRP A 81 15.72 12.92 1.30
C TRP A 81 15.79 13.47 -0.14
N ILE A 82 16.79 13.05 -0.91
CA ILE A 82 17.00 13.57 -2.27
C ILE A 82 15.87 13.19 -3.22
N GLU A 83 15.17 12.09 -2.95
CA GLU A 83 14.01 11.67 -3.75
C GLU A 83 12.78 12.53 -3.45
N TYR A 84 12.59 12.93 -2.18
CA TYR A 84 11.54 13.89 -1.81
C TYR A 84 11.86 15.29 -2.38
N PHE A 85 13.12 15.72 -2.27
CA PHE A 85 13.58 16.99 -2.82
C PHE A 85 13.35 17.04 -4.33
N ALA A 86 13.72 15.97 -5.03
CA ALA A 86 13.54 15.89 -6.48
C ALA A 86 12.06 15.92 -6.89
N GLN A 87 11.17 15.32 -6.11
CA GLN A 87 9.73 15.35 -6.35
C GLN A 87 9.14 16.75 -6.14
N GLU A 88 9.53 17.44 -5.06
CA GLU A 88 9.04 18.79 -4.75
C GLU A 88 9.54 19.82 -5.78
N MET A 89 10.79 19.69 -6.21
CA MET A 89 11.37 20.49 -7.29
C MET A 89 10.95 20.03 -8.69
N GLU A 90 10.08 19.03 -8.81
CA GLU A 90 9.57 18.49 -10.08
C GLU A 90 10.64 18.06 -11.09
N PHE A 91 11.81 17.58 -10.63
CA PHE A 91 12.81 16.99 -11.52
C PHE A 91 12.27 15.71 -12.17
N SER A 92 12.54 15.54 -13.46
CA SER A 92 12.26 14.28 -14.15
C SER A 92 13.31 13.21 -13.83
N GLU A 93 12.96 11.93 -13.92
CA GLU A 93 13.94 10.84 -13.73
C GLU A 93 15.13 10.95 -14.69
N GLU A 94 14.92 11.44 -15.92
CA GLU A 94 15.99 11.59 -16.93
C GLU A 94 16.96 12.75 -16.63
N SER A 95 16.54 13.71 -15.80
CA SER A 95 17.35 14.87 -15.37
C SER A 95 18.12 14.63 -14.08
N ILE A 96 17.97 13.48 -13.42
CA ILE A 96 18.63 13.17 -12.15
C ILE A 96 19.81 12.24 -12.42
N ARG A 97 21.00 12.63 -11.93
CA ARG A 97 22.21 11.81 -11.95
C ARG A 97 22.75 11.67 -10.53
N ASN A 98 22.54 10.51 -9.93
CA ASN A 98 22.94 10.26 -8.56
C ASN A 98 24.13 9.29 -8.51
N PHE A 99 25.28 9.81 -8.07
CA PHE A 99 26.53 9.05 -7.89
C PHE A 99 26.76 8.65 -6.43
N ALA A 100 25.89 9.06 -5.50
CA ALA A 100 26.02 8.73 -4.10
C ALA A 100 26.03 7.21 -3.89
N PHE A 101 26.88 6.73 -2.98
CA PHE A 101 27.10 5.30 -2.80
C PHE A 101 27.21 4.96 -1.32
N GLY A 102 26.43 3.97 -0.87
CA GLY A 102 26.43 3.51 0.51
C GLY A 102 27.81 3.18 1.07
N GLY A 103 28.20 3.90 2.13
CA GLY A 103 29.51 3.76 2.78
C GLY A 103 30.64 4.61 2.19
N ALA A 104 30.35 5.48 1.21
CA ALA A 104 31.35 6.38 0.63
C ALA A 104 31.97 7.31 1.67
N LYS A 105 33.28 7.48 1.59
CA LYS A 105 34.06 8.52 2.28
C LYS A 105 34.33 9.70 1.35
N THR A 106 34.87 10.78 1.88
CA THR A 106 35.26 11.96 1.07
C THR A 106 36.38 11.69 0.05
N GLY A 107 37.17 10.64 0.23
CA GLY A 107 38.36 10.38 -0.59
C GLY A 107 38.12 9.64 -1.90
N GLU A 108 39.15 8.92 -2.34
CA GLU A 108 39.10 7.99 -3.48
C GLU A 108 38.48 6.65 -3.09
N SER A 109 38.27 5.78 -4.09
CA SER A 109 37.75 4.43 -3.86
C SER A 109 38.59 3.61 -2.88
N GLU A 110 37.92 2.97 -1.92
CA GLU A 110 38.54 2.05 -0.96
C GLU A 110 38.01 0.63 -1.13
N LEU A 111 38.90 -0.35 -0.94
CA LEU A 111 38.52 -1.76 -0.85
C LEU A 111 38.22 -2.08 0.62
N VAL A 112 36.96 -2.36 0.93
CA VAL A 112 36.48 -2.50 2.30
C VAL A 112 35.83 -3.87 2.53
N ASP A 113 35.81 -4.28 3.79
CA ASP A 113 34.96 -5.38 4.25
C ASP A 113 33.54 -4.82 4.47
N PRO A 114 32.54 -5.18 3.66
CA PRO A 114 31.20 -4.61 3.76
C PRO A 114 30.50 -4.94 5.09
N THR A 115 30.99 -5.95 5.83
CA THR A 115 30.43 -6.32 7.13
C THR A 115 30.67 -5.29 8.23
N THR A 116 31.50 -4.28 7.98
CA THR A 116 31.73 -3.16 8.90
C THR A 116 30.86 -1.94 8.60
N ILE A 117 30.01 -1.99 7.57
CA ILE A 117 29.18 -0.86 7.11
C ILE A 117 27.72 -1.20 7.41
N PRO A 118 27.02 -0.39 8.25
CA PRO A 118 25.60 -0.58 8.50
C PRO A 118 24.79 -0.69 7.21
N GLY A 119 24.00 -1.75 7.08
CA GLY A 119 23.18 -2.05 5.90
C GLY A 119 23.87 -2.90 4.83
N LEU A 120 25.20 -3.09 4.85
CA LEU A 120 25.91 -3.92 3.86
C LEU A 120 26.37 -5.29 4.40
N GLU A 121 25.90 -5.70 5.58
CA GLU A 121 26.43 -6.86 6.31
C GLU A 121 26.16 -8.21 5.62
N THR A 122 25.20 -8.26 4.70
CA THR A 122 24.85 -9.47 3.93
C THR A 122 25.80 -9.72 2.77
N GLN A 123 26.60 -8.71 2.37
CA GLN A 123 27.47 -8.81 1.21
C GLN A 123 28.71 -9.65 1.51
N GLN A 124 29.03 -10.59 0.62
CA GLN A 124 30.20 -11.46 0.78
C GLN A 124 31.40 -10.97 -0.02
N GLY A 125 32.57 -11.00 0.62
CA GLY A 125 33.83 -10.62 0.00
C GLY A 125 34.08 -9.11 0.07
N LEU A 126 35.30 -8.71 -0.26
CA LEU A 126 35.66 -7.30 -0.28
C LEU A 126 34.96 -6.60 -1.46
N ILE A 127 34.41 -5.42 -1.19
CA ILE A 127 33.81 -4.56 -2.21
C ILE A 127 34.63 -3.28 -2.36
N THR A 128 34.58 -2.70 -3.56
CA THR A 128 35.15 -1.37 -3.81
C THR A 128 34.04 -0.35 -3.67
N ILE A 129 34.19 0.58 -2.73
CA ILE A 129 33.25 1.68 -2.53
C ILE A 129 33.85 2.93 -3.17
N PRO A 130 33.17 3.57 -4.12
CA PRO A 130 33.60 4.84 -4.68
C PRO A 130 33.40 5.96 -3.66
N GLY A 131 34.50 6.52 -3.15
CA GLY A 131 34.46 7.77 -2.38
C GLY A 131 34.13 8.97 -3.28
N LEU A 132 33.87 10.13 -2.67
CA LEU A 132 33.47 11.36 -3.37
C LEU A 132 34.39 11.69 -4.56
N LEU A 133 35.71 11.64 -4.41
CA LEU A 133 36.62 12.00 -5.50
C LEU A 133 36.50 11.04 -6.70
N THR A 134 36.22 9.76 -6.44
CA THR A 134 35.93 8.81 -7.52
C THR A 134 34.54 9.04 -8.13
N GLN A 135 33.55 9.45 -7.35
CA GLN A 135 32.24 9.83 -7.89
C GLN A 135 32.36 11.04 -8.83
N ILE A 136 33.21 12.01 -8.48
CA ILE A 136 33.56 13.14 -9.38
C ILE A 136 34.28 12.65 -10.64
N ASP A 137 35.22 11.69 -10.54
CA ASP A 137 35.86 11.09 -11.72
C ASP A 137 34.84 10.43 -12.67
N GLN A 138 33.86 9.72 -12.10
CA GLN A 138 32.79 9.06 -12.87
C GLN A 138 31.91 10.08 -13.58
N PHE A 139 31.52 11.15 -12.88
CA PHE A 139 30.76 12.24 -13.47
C PHE A 139 31.53 12.93 -14.60
N GLU A 140 32.80 13.27 -14.37
CA GLU A 140 33.68 13.86 -15.39
C GLU A 140 33.79 12.98 -16.65
N GLU A 141 33.86 11.66 -16.49
CA GLU A 141 33.87 10.72 -17.62
C GLU A 141 32.52 10.70 -18.35
N GLU A 142 31.41 10.68 -17.61
CA GLU A 142 30.06 10.61 -18.17
C GLU A 142 29.74 11.83 -19.04
N ILE A 143 30.02 13.04 -18.54
CA ILE A 143 29.64 14.30 -19.21
C ILE A 143 30.36 14.54 -20.53
N VAL A 144 31.46 13.84 -20.80
CA VAL A 144 32.14 13.88 -22.11
C VAL A 144 31.21 13.39 -23.22
N SER A 145 30.35 12.42 -22.91
CA SER A 145 29.41 11.83 -23.86
C SER A 145 27.96 12.26 -23.65
N ASN A 146 27.63 12.68 -22.43
CA ASN A 146 26.31 13.13 -22.02
C ASN A 146 26.39 14.43 -21.22
N PRO A 147 26.59 15.60 -21.85
CA PRO A 147 26.72 16.87 -21.15
C PRO A 147 25.50 17.18 -20.27
N VAL A 148 25.72 17.95 -19.21
CA VAL A 148 24.65 18.54 -18.38
C VAL A 148 24.33 19.96 -18.85
N SER A 149 23.21 20.51 -18.41
CA SER A 149 22.83 21.91 -18.63
C SER A 149 23.80 22.88 -17.95
N GLU A 150 23.76 24.13 -18.39
CA GLU A 150 24.41 25.25 -17.69
C GLU A 150 23.65 25.64 -16.40
N ASN A 151 22.35 25.31 -16.30
CA ASN A 151 21.54 25.53 -15.09
C ASN A 151 21.38 24.22 -14.29
N SER A 152 22.47 23.54 -13.98
CA SER A 152 22.44 22.29 -13.21
C SER A 152 22.65 22.56 -11.72
N LEU A 153 21.88 21.86 -10.88
CA LEU A 153 22.04 21.89 -9.44
C LEU A 153 22.89 20.72 -8.98
N TYR A 154 23.95 21.02 -8.23
CA TYR A 154 24.86 20.01 -7.69
C TYR A 154 24.67 19.88 -6.18
N MET A 155 24.64 18.65 -5.68
CA MET A 155 24.43 18.33 -4.27
C MET A 155 25.58 17.48 -3.75
N ILE A 156 26.20 17.89 -2.64
CA ILE A 156 27.24 17.12 -1.95
C ILE A 156 26.86 16.97 -0.49
N TRP A 157 26.60 15.73 -0.06
CA TRP A 157 26.46 15.41 1.37
C TRP A 157 27.24 14.14 1.72
N ILE A 158 28.32 14.32 2.48
CA ILE A 158 29.38 13.32 2.66
C ILE A 158 30.23 13.64 3.90
N GLY A 159 30.86 12.62 4.47
CA GLY A 159 31.88 12.76 5.51
C GLY A 159 31.62 11.93 6.76
N SER A 160 30.38 11.48 6.96
CA SER A 160 30.01 10.65 8.11
C SER A 160 30.84 9.37 8.19
N ASN A 161 31.10 8.71 7.06
CA ASN A 161 31.93 7.49 7.01
C ASN A 161 33.42 7.74 7.28
N ASP A 162 33.91 8.97 7.12
CA ASP A 162 35.27 9.36 7.49
C ASP A 162 35.39 9.42 9.02
N VAL A 163 34.39 10.00 9.69
CA VAL A 163 34.37 10.20 11.15
C VAL A 163 33.92 8.95 11.92
N LEU A 164 33.03 8.13 11.37
CA LEU A 164 32.52 6.91 12.01
C LEU A 164 33.58 5.77 12.10
N ASP A 165 34.75 5.92 11.49
CA ASP A 165 35.89 5.04 11.75
C ASP A 165 36.44 5.29 13.17
N ILE A 166 35.95 4.50 14.14
CA ILE A 166 36.24 4.64 15.57
C ILE A 166 37.73 4.51 15.95
N PHE A 167 38.60 4.12 15.02
CA PHE A 167 40.05 4.04 15.23
C PHE A 167 40.82 5.17 14.56
N ALA A 168 40.15 6.03 13.80
CA ALA A 168 40.76 7.14 13.11
C ALA A 168 40.98 8.32 14.06
N ASP A 169 42.03 9.09 13.80
CA ASP A 169 42.39 10.27 14.59
C ASP A 169 41.66 11.50 14.02
N PRO A 170 40.75 12.15 14.77
CA PRO A 170 40.01 13.32 14.30
C PRO A 170 40.92 14.46 13.80
N GLU A 171 42.12 14.64 14.39
CA GLU A 171 43.08 15.66 13.97
C GLU A 171 43.64 15.40 12.56
N VAL A 172 43.48 14.17 12.04
CA VAL A 172 43.92 13.76 10.70
C VAL A 172 42.73 13.64 9.75
N VAL A 173 41.63 13.03 10.21
CA VAL A 173 40.46 12.75 9.38
C VAL A 173 39.78 14.04 8.94
N VAL A 174 39.50 14.97 9.86
CA VAL A 174 38.76 16.19 9.53
C VAL A 174 39.49 17.02 8.46
N PRO A 175 40.78 17.38 8.61
CA PRO A 175 41.47 18.16 7.58
C PRO A 175 41.55 17.45 6.22
N ASN A 176 41.71 16.13 6.20
CA ASN A 176 41.74 15.36 4.95
C ASN A 176 40.37 15.40 4.25
N ALA A 177 39.29 15.23 5.01
CA ALA A 177 37.94 15.23 4.49
C ALA A 177 37.56 16.61 3.92
N ILE A 178 37.87 17.69 4.63
CA ILE A 178 37.66 19.06 4.13
C ILE A 178 38.49 19.32 2.86
N ASN A 179 39.75 18.87 2.81
CA ASN A 179 40.57 19.01 1.60
C ASN A 179 39.98 18.23 0.40
N ASN A 180 39.40 17.06 0.63
CA ASN A 180 38.77 16.29 -0.43
C ASN A 180 37.49 16.96 -0.94
N ILE A 181 36.64 17.46 -0.04
CA ILE A 181 35.43 18.23 -0.41
C ILE A 181 35.82 19.50 -1.19
N SER A 182 36.83 20.24 -0.71
CA SER A 182 37.40 21.41 -1.41
C SER A 182 37.86 21.09 -2.84
N ASN A 183 38.52 19.94 -3.02
CA ASN A 183 38.93 19.45 -4.33
C ASN A 183 37.71 19.11 -5.21
N ALA A 184 36.70 18.41 -4.67
CA ALA A 184 35.47 18.11 -5.41
C ALA A 184 34.74 19.37 -5.89
N ILE A 185 34.52 20.35 -5.01
CA ILE A 185 33.92 21.65 -5.33
C ILE A 185 34.73 22.36 -6.42
N THR A 186 36.05 22.44 -6.26
CA THR A 186 36.93 23.09 -7.24
C THR A 186 36.86 22.39 -8.60
N ARG A 187 36.77 21.06 -8.63
CA ARG A 187 36.65 20.29 -9.89
C ARG A 187 35.32 20.56 -10.58
N LEU A 188 34.21 20.53 -9.86
CA LEU A 188 32.88 20.86 -10.41
C LEU A 188 32.86 22.30 -10.94
N SER A 189 33.42 23.27 -10.21
CA SER A 189 33.54 24.65 -10.67
C SER A 189 34.36 24.77 -11.97
N ASN A 190 35.42 23.96 -12.15
CA ASN A 190 36.18 23.91 -13.40
C ASN A 190 35.40 23.31 -14.59
N LEU A 191 34.25 22.68 -14.32
CA LEU A 191 33.29 22.20 -15.30
C LEU A 191 32.11 23.17 -15.48
N ASP A 192 32.28 24.42 -15.04
CA ASP A 192 31.29 25.50 -15.10
C ASP A 192 30.05 25.27 -14.21
N ALA A 193 30.16 24.45 -13.14
CA ALA A 193 29.12 24.38 -12.11
C ALA A 193 29.07 25.69 -11.30
N GLU A 194 27.91 26.36 -11.30
CA GLU A 194 27.69 27.64 -10.60
C GLU A 194 26.97 27.46 -9.25
N GLU A 195 26.20 26.39 -9.07
CA GLU A 195 25.30 26.18 -7.90
C GLU A 195 25.58 24.82 -7.26
N ILE A 196 26.31 24.81 -6.14
CA ILE A 196 26.72 23.57 -5.46
C ILE A 196 26.31 23.61 -3.99
N VAL A 197 25.23 22.91 -3.68
CA VAL A 197 24.67 22.79 -2.34
C VAL A 197 25.48 21.77 -1.54
N ILE A 198 25.90 22.18 -0.35
CA ILE A 198 26.69 21.36 0.57
C ILE A 198 25.89 21.18 1.86
N ALA A 199 25.88 19.98 2.42
CA ALA A 199 25.33 19.76 3.76
C ALA A 199 26.42 19.38 4.76
N ASN A 200 26.28 19.89 5.98
CA ASN A 200 27.18 19.56 7.08
C ASN A 200 26.84 18.19 7.71
N LEU A 201 27.67 17.72 8.64
CA LEU A 201 27.43 16.47 9.34
C LEU A 201 26.31 16.62 10.37
N THR A 202 25.51 15.56 10.49
CA THR A 202 24.62 15.32 11.64
C THR A 202 25.41 15.20 12.95
N ASP A 203 24.73 15.24 14.11
CA ASP A 203 25.35 14.84 15.39
C ASP A 203 25.60 13.33 15.41
N LEU A 204 26.79 12.92 14.97
CA LEU A 204 27.21 11.52 14.97
C LEU A 204 27.27 10.93 16.39
N GLY A 205 27.46 11.77 17.41
CA GLY A 205 27.45 11.36 18.82
C GLY A 205 26.07 10.91 19.29
N ALA A 206 25.00 11.41 18.69
CA ALA A 206 23.61 11.05 19.01
C ALA A 206 23.13 9.78 18.29
N THR A 207 23.89 9.26 17.32
CA THR A 207 23.47 8.06 16.57
C THR A 207 23.33 6.83 17.49
N PRO A 208 22.37 5.92 17.23
CA PRO A 208 22.24 4.68 18.00
C PRO A 208 23.52 3.83 18.02
N LEU A 209 24.31 3.85 16.94
CA LEU A 209 25.60 3.17 16.86
C LEU A 209 26.57 3.67 17.92
N ILE A 210 26.80 4.98 17.97
CA ILE A 210 27.81 5.58 18.85
C ILE A 210 27.36 5.54 20.30
N THR A 211 26.09 5.84 20.58
CA THR A 211 25.52 5.72 21.93
C THR A 211 25.58 4.28 22.44
N GLY A 212 25.13 3.31 21.64
CA GLY A 212 25.18 1.88 21.98
C GLY A 212 26.60 1.35 22.18
N LEU A 213 27.57 1.79 21.35
CA LEU A 213 28.98 1.46 21.55
C LEU A 213 29.56 2.12 22.80
N GLY A 214 29.20 3.37 23.09
CA GLY A 214 29.62 4.10 24.30
C GLY A 214 29.14 3.42 25.58
N GLU A 215 27.91 2.93 25.61
CA GLU A 215 27.40 2.15 26.74
C GLU A 215 28.13 0.81 26.92
N ARG A 216 28.43 0.13 25.81
CA ARG A 216 29.07 -1.19 25.82
C ARG A 216 30.58 -1.13 26.07
N PHE A 217 31.24 -0.07 25.59
CA PHE A 217 32.69 0.12 25.61
C PHE A 217 33.10 1.54 26.06
N PRO A 218 32.70 2.00 27.26
CA PRO A 218 32.89 3.39 27.71
C PRO A 218 34.34 3.83 27.96
N LEU A 219 35.31 2.94 27.79
CA LEU A 219 36.75 3.26 27.86
C LEU A 219 37.38 3.46 26.48
N ILE A 220 36.60 3.27 25.41
CA ILE A 220 37.06 3.27 24.02
C ILE A 220 36.23 4.25 23.20
N VAL A 221 34.91 4.27 23.41
CA VAL A 221 33.98 5.12 22.66
C VAL A 221 33.31 6.09 23.64
N ASP A 222 33.41 7.38 23.35
CA ASP A 222 32.74 8.46 24.07
C ASP A 222 31.84 9.24 23.10
N PRO A 223 30.51 9.15 23.21
CA PRO A 223 29.58 9.90 22.34
C PRO A 223 29.86 11.40 22.26
N GLU A 224 30.34 12.01 23.36
CA GLU A 224 30.70 13.43 23.39
C GLU A 224 31.88 13.77 22.46
N GLU A 225 32.82 12.83 22.27
CA GLU A 225 33.97 13.02 21.38
C GLU A 225 33.54 12.99 19.90
N PHE A 226 32.57 12.13 19.56
CA PHE A 226 31.99 12.08 18.21
C PHE A 226 31.14 13.31 17.92
N ARG A 227 30.37 13.80 18.88
CA ARG A 227 29.67 15.10 18.76
C ARG A 227 30.66 16.25 18.56
N ALA A 228 31.69 16.34 19.39
CA ALA A 228 32.72 17.37 19.26
C ALA A 228 33.47 17.31 17.92
N THR A 229 33.69 16.10 17.39
CA THR A 229 34.30 15.90 16.07
C THR A 229 33.37 16.35 14.95
N SER A 230 32.07 16.07 15.05
CA SER A 230 31.06 16.56 14.09
C SER A 230 31.01 18.09 14.07
N ILE A 231 31.01 18.74 15.25
CA ILE A 231 31.10 20.21 15.37
C ILE A 231 32.40 20.74 14.73
N THR A 232 33.55 20.12 15.03
CA THR A 232 34.84 20.54 14.47
C THR A 232 34.88 20.41 12.95
N PHE A 233 34.29 19.34 12.41
CA PHE A 233 34.13 19.15 10.97
C PHE A 233 33.25 20.24 10.37
N ASN A 234 32.09 20.51 10.97
CA ASN A 234 31.13 21.49 10.46
C ASN A 234 31.68 22.92 10.49
N GLU A 235 32.41 23.30 11.53
CA GLU A 235 33.13 24.58 11.62
C GLU A 235 34.18 24.71 10.49
N ALA A 236 34.97 23.66 10.26
CA ALA A 236 36.00 23.64 9.22
C ALA A 236 35.40 23.63 7.81
N LEU A 237 34.29 22.90 7.60
CA LEU A 237 33.56 22.88 6.34
C LEU A 237 32.98 24.27 6.02
N SER A 238 32.34 24.91 7.00
CA SER A 238 31.80 26.26 6.83
C SER A 238 32.89 27.27 6.48
N GLU A 239 34.05 27.23 7.15
CA GLU A 239 35.17 28.10 6.82
C GLU A 239 35.69 27.87 5.39
N GLU A 240 35.81 26.61 4.96
CA GLU A 240 36.28 26.27 3.61
C GLU A 240 35.26 26.67 2.53
N VAL A 241 33.97 26.39 2.72
CA VAL A 241 32.88 26.76 1.80
C VAL A 241 32.86 28.27 1.58
N ASN A 242 32.87 29.07 2.65
CA ASN A 242 32.92 30.54 2.56
C ASN A 242 34.15 31.05 1.78
N GLN A 243 35.30 30.40 1.95
CA GLN A 243 36.51 30.74 1.21
C GLN A 243 36.40 30.39 -0.28
N LEU A 244 35.87 29.21 -0.58
CA LEU A 244 35.72 28.72 -1.95
C LEU A 244 34.71 29.53 -2.75
N GLU A 245 33.53 29.81 -2.19
CA GLU A 245 32.49 30.65 -2.79
C GLU A 245 33.06 31.97 -3.29
N THR A 246 33.79 32.69 -2.43
CA THR A 246 34.43 33.96 -2.81
C THR A 246 35.54 33.76 -3.85
N SER A 247 36.33 32.68 -3.75
CA SER A 247 37.51 32.47 -4.58
C SER A 247 37.20 31.96 -5.99
N LEU A 248 36.14 31.15 -6.11
CA LEU A 248 35.65 30.54 -7.34
C LEU A 248 34.57 31.39 -7.98
N ASN A 249 33.90 32.27 -7.22
CA ASN A 249 32.78 33.10 -7.68
C ASN A 249 31.64 32.22 -8.23
N ILE A 250 31.19 31.31 -7.38
CA ILE A 250 30.05 30.40 -7.54
C ILE A 250 29.24 30.44 -6.25
N ASP A 251 28.00 29.99 -6.25
CA ASP A 251 27.14 29.98 -5.07
C ASP A 251 27.24 28.61 -4.37
N LEU A 252 27.49 28.63 -3.05
CA LEU A 252 27.67 27.41 -2.24
C LEU A 252 26.74 27.38 -1.01
N PRO A 253 25.43 27.20 -1.18
CA PRO A 253 24.50 27.08 -0.05
C PRO A 253 24.93 25.96 0.90
N LEU A 254 25.03 26.29 2.19
CA LEU A 254 25.41 25.34 3.24
C LEU A 254 24.20 24.99 4.11
N VAL A 255 23.72 23.76 3.99
CA VAL A 255 22.60 23.23 4.77
C VAL A 255 23.08 22.76 6.15
N ASP A 256 22.49 23.32 7.20
CA ASP A 256 22.83 23.01 8.59
C ASP A 256 22.00 21.85 9.15
N ILE A 257 22.40 20.63 8.79
CA ILE A 257 21.75 19.41 9.29
C ILE A 257 22.00 19.20 10.79
N PHE A 258 23.15 19.63 11.30
CA PHE A 258 23.44 19.54 12.74
C PHE A 258 22.44 20.34 13.57
N ALA A 259 22.13 21.59 13.17
CA ALA A 259 21.14 22.40 13.83
C ALA A 259 19.75 21.75 13.79
N PHE A 260 19.34 21.22 12.62
CA PHE A 260 18.09 20.46 12.50
C PHE A 260 18.04 19.25 13.44
N ASN A 261 19.16 18.53 13.64
CA ASN A 261 19.20 17.43 14.60
C ASN A 261 19.04 17.89 16.06
N GLU A 262 19.55 19.08 16.42
CA GLU A 262 19.33 19.67 17.74
C GLU A 262 17.86 20.07 17.91
N GLU A 263 17.21 20.60 16.87
CA GLU A 263 15.77 20.95 16.90
C GLU A 263 14.88 19.73 17.11
N VAL A 264 15.13 18.63 16.39
CA VAL A 264 14.40 17.37 16.59
C VAL A 264 14.61 16.82 18.01
N GLN A 265 15.83 16.89 18.55
CA GLN A 265 16.11 16.49 19.93
C GLN A 265 15.34 17.37 20.93
N ASP A 266 15.37 18.69 20.74
CA ASP A 266 14.69 19.64 21.59
C ASP A 266 13.17 19.49 21.54
N ASP A 267 12.57 19.19 20.38
CA ASP A 267 11.13 18.92 20.25
C ASP A 267 10.72 17.67 21.04
N VAL A 268 11.47 16.58 20.95
CA VAL A 268 11.21 15.36 21.73
C VAL A 268 11.36 15.62 23.22
N GLU A 269 12.43 16.30 23.64
CA GLU A 269 12.72 16.56 25.05
C GLU A 269 11.75 17.54 25.70
N ASN A 270 11.33 18.58 24.98
CA ASN A 270 10.58 19.70 25.55
C ASN A 270 9.08 19.69 25.23
N SER A 271 8.70 19.11 24.08
CA SER A 271 7.31 19.08 23.59
C SER A 271 6.77 17.66 23.43
N GLY A 272 7.61 16.63 23.50
CA GLY A 272 7.20 15.24 23.31
C GLY A 272 7.00 14.84 21.85
N GLY A 273 7.61 15.57 20.91
CA GLY A 273 7.53 15.30 19.48
C GLY A 273 6.34 15.97 18.78
N GLU A 274 5.80 17.07 19.32
CA GLU A 274 4.59 17.71 18.76
C GLU A 274 4.86 18.37 17.39
N GLU A 275 6.10 18.81 17.12
CA GLU A 275 6.46 19.49 15.89
C GLU A 275 6.79 18.50 14.76
N TYR A 276 7.64 17.50 15.05
CA TYR A 276 8.14 16.57 14.04
C TYR A 276 7.47 15.18 14.09
N GLY A 277 6.73 14.87 15.15
CA GLY A 277 6.04 13.58 15.35
C GLY A 277 6.93 12.47 15.90
N PHE A 278 8.23 12.71 16.13
CA PHE A 278 9.13 11.70 16.65
C PHE A 278 8.97 11.54 18.16
N THR A 279 8.71 10.31 18.61
CA THR A 279 8.75 9.96 20.04
C THR A 279 9.98 9.12 20.39
N ASN A 280 10.67 8.57 19.39
CA ASN A 280 11.86 7.76 19.55
C ASN A 280 13.02 8.23 18.66
N ILE A 281 14.04 8.80 19.31
CA ILE A 281 15.25 9.31 18.65
C ILE A 281 16.52 8.55 19.03
N THR A 282 16.41 7.45 19.78
CA THR A 282 17.58 6.74 20.32
C THR A 282 17.64 5.28 19.91
N GLU A 283 16.50 4.63 19.69
CA GLU A 283 16.44 3.20 19.35
C GLU A 283 16.05 3.01 17.89
N PRO A 284 16.74 2.14 17.13
CA PRO A 284 16.40 1.89 15.74
C PRO A 284 15.06 1.18 15.56
N LEU A 285 14.31 1.59 14.54
CA LEU A 285 13.06 0.96 14.12
C LEU A 285 13.25 -0.53 13.78
N LEU A 286 14.40 -0.93 13.21
CA LEU A 286 14.71 -2.34 12.92
C LEU A 286 14.69 -3.26 14.15
N ASN A 287 14.87 -2.69 15.35
CA ASN A 287 14.82 -3.41 16.61
C ASN A 287 13.43 -3.37 17.28
N ALA A 288 12.48 -2.63 16.70
CA ALA A 288 11.12 -2.52 17.21
C ALA A 288 10.28 -3.76 16.91
N GLY A 289 9.18 -3.95 17.65
CA GLY A 289 8.22 -5.03 17.39
C GLY A 289 7.17 -4.66 16.34
N ASP A 290 6.37 -5.63 15.90
CA ASP A 290 5.41 -5.50 14.78
C ASP A 290 4.24 -4.50 15.00
N ASN A 291 4.16 -3.81 16.15
CA ASN A 291 3.04 -2.94 16.54
C ASN A 291 3.52 -1.52 16.92
N VAL A 292 4.45 -0.95 16.15
CA VAL A 292 4.89 0.44 16.33
C VAL A 292 4.52 1.27 15.11
N ASN A 293 4.28 2.56 15.31
CA ASN A 293 4.21 3.51 14.21
C ASN A 293 5.65 3.81 13.74
N PRO A 294 6.03 3.44 12.50
CA PRO A 294 7.38 3.70 12.00
C PRO A 294 7.70 5.20 11.87
N ASP A 295 6.69 6.06 11.75
CA ASP A 295 6.87 7.51 11.60
C ASP A 295 7.17 8.21 12.94
N GLU A 296 6.99 7.53 14.07
CA GLU A 296 7.42 8.03 15.39
C GLU A 296 8.92 7.80 15.67
N TYR A 297 9.63 7.09 14.78
CA TYR A 297 11.05 6.76 14.93
C TYR A 297 11.91 7.63 14.03
N ALA A 298 12.98 8.23 14.58
CA ALA A 298 13.93 9.01 13.80
C ALA A 298 14.97 8.14 13.08
N PHE A 299 15.38 7.02 13.68
CA PHE A 299 16.40 6.11 13.12
C PHE A 299 15.81 4.79 12.64
N PHE A 300 16.12 4.41 11.40
CA PHE A 300 15.75 3.12 10.84
C PHE A 300 16.65 2.01 11.37
N ASP A 301 17.96 2.19 11.23
CA ASP A 301 18.99 1.29 11.73
C ASP A 301 19.92 2.02 12.72
N GLN A 302 21.15 1.52 12.92
CA GLN A 302 22.07 2.09 13.90
C GLN A 302 22.58 3.50 13.55
N VAL A 303 22.47 3.94 12.30
CA VAL A 303 22.98 5.25 11.84
C VAL A 303 22.05 5.97 10.87
N HIS A 304 21.22 5.24 10.12
CA HIS A 304 20.43 5.83 9.05
C HIS A 304 19.06 6.33 9.52
N PRO A 305 18.61 7.50 9.05
CA PRO A 305 17.26 8.01 9.28
C PRO A 305 16.15 7.09 8.79
N THR A 306 14.98 7.16 9.41
CA THR A 306 13.74 6.68 8.79
C THR A 306 13.35 7.58 7.62
N THR A 307 12.46 7.09 6.76
CA THR A 307 11.92 7.87 5.65
C THR A 307 11.19 9.12 6.13
N ARG A 308 10.57 9.06 7.31
CA ARG A 308 9.94 10.22 7.96
C ARG A 308 10.96 11.30 8.30
N LEU A 309 12.12 10.94 8.84
CA LEU A 309 13.18 11.92 9.08
C LEU A 309 13.80 12.42 7.76
N HIS A 310 13.92 11.57 6.74
CA HIS A 310 14.34 12.00 5.40
C HIS A 310 13.39 13.02 4.75
N GLN A 311 12.09 12.95 5.01
CA GLN A 311 11.13 13.96 4.55
C GLN A 311 11.47 15.33 5.14
N PHE A 312 11.68 15.43 6.46
CA PHE A 312 12.06 16.68 7.10
C PHE A 312 13.46 17.17 6.68
N ILE A 313 14.43 16.26 6.49
CA ILE A 313 15.72 16.63 5.91
C ILE A 313 15.54 17.29 4.53
N SER A 314 14.70 16.72 3.66
CA SER A 314 14.38 17.34 2.36
C SER A 314 13.80 18.73 2.51
N GLN A 315 12.95 18.96 3.51
CA GLN A 315 12.38 20.26 3.80
C GLN A 315 13.46 21.26 4.26
N THR A 316 14.39 20.84 5.14
CA THR A 316 15.53 21.67 5.57
C THR A 316 16.40 22.12 4.39
N PHE A 317 16.60 21.26 3.38
CA PHE A 317 17.29 21.64 2.14
C PHE A 317 16.50 22.73 1.39
N LEU A 318 15.20 22.53 1.16
CA LEU A 318 14.35 23.51 0.44
C LEU A 318 14.32 24.87 1.15
N GLU A 319 14.17 24.86 2.48
CA GLU A 319 14.16 26.07 3.30
C GLU A 319 15.49 26.83 3.17
N THR A 320 16.62 26.12 3.27
CA THR A 320 17.96 26.73 3.09
C THR A 320 18.11 27.35 1.70
N LEU A 321 17.65 26.67 0.65
CA LEU A 321 17.77 27.19 -0.73
C LEU A 321 16.89 28.41 -0.99
N VAL A 322 15.76 28.56 -0.28
CA VAL A 322 14.98 29.81 -0.32
C VAL A 322 15.70 30.92 0.45
N GLU A 323 16.23 30.61 1.64
CA GLU A 323 16.94 31.59 2.47
C GLU A 323 18.19 32.17 1.77
N GLU A 324 18.90 31.34 1.01
CA GLU A 324 20.06 31.71 0.20
C GLU A 324 19.68 32.25 -1.20
N GLU A 325 18.39 32.43 -1.49
CA GLU A 325 17.86 32.92 -2.78
C GLU A 325 18.23 32.03 -4.00
N THR A 326 18.70 30.79 -3.78
CA THR A 326 18.99 29.78 -4.82
C THR A 326 17.73 29.31 -5.53
N ILE A 327 16.63 29.16 -4.77
CA ILE A 327 15.28 28.96 -5.31
C ILE A 327 14.35 30.05 -4.78
N THR A 328 13.29 30.34 -5.53
CA THR A 328 12.43 31.50 -5.23
C THR A 328 11.32 31.20 -4.24
N ASP A 329 10.75 29.99 -4.29
CA ASP A 329 9.54 29.65 -3.56
C ASP A 329 9.31 28.12 -3.58
N PHE A 330 8.57 27.60 -2.59
CA PHE A 330 8.00 26.26 -2.59
C PHE A 330 6.67 26.24 -1.80
N ILE A 331 5.84 25.21 -2.01
CA ILE A 331 4.54 25.10 -1.33
C ILE A 331 4.66 24.18 -0.13
N THR A 332 4.14 24.62 1.02
CA THR A 332 3.89 23.75 2.18
C THR A 332 2.41 23.44 2.30
N TYR A 333 2.10 22.25 2.83
CA TYR A 333 0.73 21.79 3.01
C TYR A 333 0.38 21.62 4.49
N SER A 334 -0.89 21.83 4.82
CA SER A 334 -1.48 21.44 6.11
C SER A 334 -2.92 21.00 5.90
N ALA A 335 -3.47 20.28 6.88
CA ALA A 335 -4.85 19.82 6.83
C ALA A 335 -5.56 20.01 8.17
N THR A 336 -6.83 20.42 8.10
CA THR A 336 -7.74 20.57 9.23
C THR A 336 -9.13 20.09 8.81
N LEU A 337 -10.07 20.01 9.76
CA LEU A 337 -11.49 19.93 9.39
C LEU A 337 -11.95 21.27 8.78
N ALA A 338 -13.03 21.23 8.01
CA ALA A 338 -13.53 22.41 7.29
C ALA A 338 -13.88 23.60 8.21
N ASP A 339 -14.14 23.35 9.49
CA ASP A 339 -14.41 24.35 10.52
C ASP A 339 -13.15 24.82 11.29
N ASP A 340 -11.96 24.52 10.77
CA ASP A 340 -10.64 24.86 11.33
C ASP A 340 -10.24 24.05 12.58
N SER A 341 -11.02 23.05 13.03
CA SER A 341 -10.55 22.17 14.10
C SER A 341 -9.51 21.18 13.62
N GLU A 342 -8.70 20.65 14.54
CA GLU A 342 -7.72 19.60 14.27
C GLU A 342 -8.38 18.35 13.66
N LEU A 343 -7.58 17.59 12.91
CA LEU A 343 -8.00 16.27 12.43
C LEU A 343 -8.21 15.33 13.63
N PRO A 344 -9.14 14.38 13.55
CA PRO A 344 -9.29 13.35 14.58
C PRO A 344 -8.00 12.53 14.73
N ASP A 345 -7.66 12.10 15.96
CA ASP A 345 -6.45 11.31 16.27
C ASP A 345 -6.25 10.05 15.41
N TRP A 346 -7.30 9.51 14.80
CA TRP A 346 -7.21 8.33 13.94
C TRP A 346 -6.80 8.63 12.50
N LEU A 347 -6.82 9.91 12.08
CA LEU A 347 -6.55 10.37 10.73
C LEU A 347 -5.36 11.34 10.73
N GLU A 348 -4.22 10.87 10.26
CA GLU A 348 -2.98 11.64 10.14
C GLU A 348 -2.85 12.23 8.73
N PHE A 349 -2.23 13.40 8.63
CA PHE A 349 -1.86 14.01 7.36
C PHE A 349 -0.36 14.25 7.29
N ASN A 350 0.30 13.63 6.31
CA ASN A 350 1.69 13.87 5.99
C ASN A 350 1.78 14.96 4.91
N PRO A 351 2.25 16.18 5.25
CA PRO A 351 2.23 17.31 4.32
C PRO A 351 3.26 17.18 3.19
N ILE A 352 4.33 16.41 3.40
CA ILE A 352 5.44 16.25 2.45
C ILE A 352 5.04 15.24 1.37
N THR A 353 4.39 14.14 1.77
CA THR A 353 3.88 13.15 0.80
C THR A 353 2.48 13.47 0.29
N ARG A 354 1.78 14.43 0.91
CA ARG A 354 0.37 14.78 0.66
C ARG A 354 -0.60 13.65 0.93
N THR A 355 -0.26 12.78 1.88
CA THR A 355 -1.01 11.56 2.17
C THR A 355 -1.78 11.69 3.47
N PHE A 356 -3.05 11.29 3.43
CA PHE A 356 -3.87 11.00 4.59
C PHE A 356 -3.81 9.51 4.88
N ASP A 357 -3.55 9.13 6.13
CA ASP A 357 -3.50 7.74 6.58
C ASP A 357 -4.27 7.58 7.89
N GLY A 358 -4.98 6.47 8.06
CA GLY A 358 -5.73 6.25 9.30
C GLY A 358 -6.64 5.03 9.29
N THR A 359 -7.16 4.64 10.47
CA THR A 359 -8.11 3.52 10.61
C THR A 359 -9.32 3.99 11.42
N PRO A 360 -10.44 4.38 10.78
CA PRO A 360 -11.62 4.85 11.50
C PRO A 360 -12.28 3.70 12.29
N THR A 361 -12.97 4.05 13.37
CA THR A 361 -13.76 3.13 14.19
C THR A 361 -15.26 3.34 13.98
N ASP A 362 -16.09 2.50 14.61
CA ASP A 362 -17.56 2.63 14.53
C ASP A 362 -18.05 3.98 15.10
N GLU A 363 -17.29 4.59 16.02
CA GLU A 363 -17.59 5.92 16.55
C GLU A 363 -17.39 7.04 15.51
N ASN A 364 -16.67 6.75 14.42
CA ASN A 364 -16.34 7.70 13.37
C ASN A 364 -17.26 7.60 12.14
N ILE A 365 -18.25 6.70 12.12
CA ILE A 365 -19.22 6.56 11.02
C ILE A 365 -19.92 7.90 10.76
N GLY A 366 -19.93 8.32 9.49
CA GLY A 366 -20.47 9.62 9.10
C GLY A 366 -19.69 10.25 7.96
N THR A 367 -19.64 11.58 7.94
CA THR A 367 -18.89 12.35 6.94
C THR A 367 -18.02 13.37 7.64
N LEU A 368 -16.73 13.41 7.28
CA LEU A 368 -15.80 14.47 7.65
C LEU A 368 -15.54 15.35 6.43
N ASP A 369 -15.69 16.65 6.58
CA ASP A 369 -15.24 17.60 5.55
C ASP A 369 -13.82 18.05 5.93
N ILE A 370 -12.84 17.68 5.11
CA ILE A 370 -11.42 17.90 5.37
C ILE A 370 -10.93 19.01 4.45
N LYS A 371 -10.29 20.03 5.04
CA LYS A 371 -9.71 21.16 4.33
C LYS A 371 -8.19 21.02 4.27
N VAL A 372 -7.66 21.08 3.06
CA VAL A 372 -6.22 21.17 2.80
C VAL A 372 -5.87 22.63 2.51
N THR A 373 -4.80 23.11 3.12
CA THR A 373 -4.25 24.46 2.91
C THR A 373 -2.86 24.35 2.30
N ALA A 374 -2.67 24.93 1.13
CA ALA A 374 -1.38 25.17 0.50
C ALA A 374 -0.91 26.59 0.85
N THR A 375 0.33 26.73 1.31
CA THR A 375 0.92 28.00 1.76
C THR A 375 2.25 28.23 1.04
N ASP A 376 2.42 29.40 0.42
CA ASP A 376 3.71 29.83 -0.15
C ASP A 376 4.64 30.38 0.96
N GLN A 377 5.88 30.72 0.60
CA GLN A 377 6.85 31.24 1.56
C GLN A 377 6.50 32.64 2.12
N GLU A 378 5.66 33.41 1.43
CA GLU A 378 5.15 34.72 1.89
C GLU A 378 3.90 34.60 2.78
N GLY A 379 3.43 33.37 3.04
CA GLY A 379 2.27 33.06 3.85
C GLY A 379 0.91 33.31 3.16
N LEU A 380 0.89 33.45 1.83
CA LEU A 380 -0.34 33.45 1.04
C LEU A 380 -0.83 32.02 0.89
N ILE A 381 -2.16 31.86 0.90
CA ILE A 381 -2.77 30.54 0.97
C ILE A 381 -3.79 30.28 -0.13
N ALA A 382 -3.88 29.01 -0.55
CA ALA A 382 -5.04 28.44 -1.22
C ALA A 382 -5.59 27.28 -0.39
N THR A 383 -6.91 27.10 -0.39
CA THR A 383 -7.56 26.03 0.36
C THR A 383 -8.55 25.28 -0.52
N ASP A 384 -8.57 23.96 -0.43
CA ASP A 384 -9.62 23.12 -1.01
C ASP A 384 -10.19 22.18 0.05
N THR A 385 -11.40 21.65 -0.18
CA THR A 385 -12.09 20.78 0.78
C THR A 385 -12.69 19.58 0.07
N PHE A 386 -12.51 18.39 0.65
CA PHE A 386 -13.16 17.16 0.20
C PHE A 386 -13.92 16.49 1.35
N SER A 387 -14.95 15.72 1.02
CA SER A 387 -15.68 14.92 2.00
C SER A 387 -15.11 13.51 2.08
N LEU A 388 -14.82 13.03 3.30
CA LEU A 388 -14.48 11.65 3.61
C LEU A 388 -15.71 10.97 4.25
N VAL A 389 -16.34 10.05 3.52
CA VAL A 389 -17.49 9.28 4.00
C VAL A 389 -16.99 7.98 4.63
N ILE A 390 -17.29 7.78 5.91
CA ILE A 390 -16.93 6.59 6.67
C ILE A 390 -18.16 5.68 6.77
N GLU A 391 -18.09 4.54 6.10
CA GLU A 391 -19.19 3.58 5.98
C GLU A 391 -19.19 2.58 7.14
N ASP A 392 -20.39 2.23 7.61
CA ASP A 392 -20.62 1.12 8.52
C ASP A 392 -20.59 -0.20 7.75
N THR A 393 -19.67 -1.09 8.12
CA THR A 393 -19.58 -2.43 7.52
C THR A 393 -20.17 -3.52 8.42
N THR A 394 -20.64 -3.16 9.62
CA THR A 394 -21.21 -4.11 10.57
C THR A 394 -22.56 -4.63 10.06
N PRO A 395 -22.71 -5.96 9.88
CA PRO A 395 -23.96 -6.52 9.42
C PRO A 395 -25.09 -6.28 10.44
N ALA A 396 -26.17 -5.63 10.03
CA ALA A 396 -27.34 -5.50 10.89
C ALA A 396 -27.97 -6.87 11.16
N ILE A 397 -28.29 -7.15 12.42
CA ILE A 397 -28.89 -8.42 12.85
C ILE A 397 -30.42 -8.30 12.86
N VAL A 398 -31.08 -9.19 12.13
CA VAL A 398 -32.54 -9.35 12.06
C VAL A 398 -32.92 -10.66 12.73
N THR A 399 -33.73 -10.59 13.78
CA THR A 399 -34.18 -11.79 14.51
C THR A 399 -35.70 -11.99 14.36
N GLY A 400 -36.10 -13.25 14.23
CA GLY A 400 -37.48 -13.71 14.34
C GLY A 400 -37.86 -14.09 15.76
N THR A 401 -38.90 -14.89 15.84
CA THR A 401 -39.59 -15.33 17.04
C THR A 401 -39.68 -16.87 17.04
N PRO A 402 -40.19 -17.49 18.12
CA PRO A 402 -40.51 -18.92 18.09
C PRO A 402 -41.79 -19.29 17.30
N GLU A 403 -42.47 -18.32 16.69
CA GLU A 403 -43.66 -18.52 15.85
C GLU A 403 -43.28 -18.23 14.39
N ALA A 404 -44.14 -18.60 13.44
CA ALA A 404 -43.94 -18.30 12.02
C ALA A 404 -43.73 -16.80 11.76
N ASP A 405 -42.60 -16.48 11.14
CA ASP A 405 -42.15 -15.14 10.81
C ASP A 405 -42.23 -14.86 9.30
N THR A 406 -42.37 -13.59 8.97
CA THR A 406 -42.17 -13.08 7.60
C THR A 406 -41.23 -11.90 7.69
N LYS A 407 -40.09 -11.96 6.99
CA LYS A 407 -39.08 -10.90 6.92
C LYS A 407 -38.93 -10.45 5.47
N ILE A 408 -39.22 -9.18 5.19
CA ILE A 408 -39.18 -8.61 3.85
C ILE A 408 -38.15 -7.48 3.80
N ALA A 409 -37.20 -7.56 2.87
CA ALA A 409 -36.23 -6.50 2.64
C ALA A 409 -36.94 -5.19 2.22
N GLY A 410 -36.45 -4.03 2.64
CA GLY A 410 -37.10 -2.73 2.50
C GLY A 410 -38.29 -2.48 3.45
N ILE A 411 -38.71 -3.48 4.23
CA ILE A 411 -39.77 -3.36 5.25
C ILE A 411 -39.21 -3.63 6.64
N ASP A 412 -38.65 -4.84 6.84
CA ASP A 412 -38.16 -5.31 8.13
C ASP A 412 -36.64 -5.11 8.29
N PHE A 413 -35.92 -5.01 7.16
CA PHE A 413 -34.47 -4.78 7.07
C PHE A 413 -34.13 -4.08 5.75
N ASP A 414 -32.91 -3.58 5.56
CA ASP A 414 -32.54 -2.80 4.37
C ASP A 414 -32.20 -3.66 3.13
N GLY A 415 -31.93 -4.95 3.33
CA GLY A 415 -31.71 -5.92 2.25
C GLY A 415 -30.26 -6.12 1.86
N THR A 416 -29.32 -5.43 2.50
CA THR A 416 -27.90 -5.45 2.13
C THR A 416 -27.02 -5.79 3.32
N ASN A 417 -26.16 -6.81 3.18
CA ASN A 417 -25.18 -7.18 4.19
C ASN A 417 -25.80 -7.43 5.59
N ASN A 418 -27.00 -8.02 5.66
CA ASN A 418 -27.66 -8.34 6.92
C ASN A 418 -27.38 -9.78 7.38
N ILE A 419 -27.55 -10.03 8.68
CA ILE A 419 -27.60 -11.37 9.25
C ILE A 419 -29.03 -11.62 9.75
N ILE A 420 -29.72 -12.60 9.17
CA ILE A 420 -31.13 -12.88 9.40
C ILE A 420 -31.27 -14.28 10.03
N PHE A 421 -31.96 -14.34 11.16
CA PHE A 421 -32.34 -15.58 11.85
C PHE A 421 -33.85 -15.57 12.11
N THR A 422 -34.63 -16.53 11.59
CA THR A 422 -36.09 -16.53 11.81
C THR A 422 -36.51 -17.48 12.94
N GLY A 423 -35.98 -18.70 13.00
CA GLY A 423 -36.04 -19.54 14.19
C GLY A 423 -36.73 -20.87 13.98
N ALA A 424 -37.98 -20.99 14.44
CA ALA A 424 -38.74 -22.23 14.39
C ALA A 424 -40.15 -21.98 13.85
N GLU A 425 -40.81 -23.04 13.38
CA GLU A 425 -42.02 -22.99 12.56
C GLU A 425 -41.71 -22.55 11.13
N ASN A 426 -42.73 -22.47 10.27
CA ASN A 426 -42.55 -22.20 8.85
C ASN A 426 -42.43 -20.70 8.58
N ASP A 427 -41.25 -20.28 8.15
CA ASP A 427 -40.86 -18.88 7.97
C ASP A 427 -40.77 -18.48 6.48
N LEU A 428 -40.85 -17.17 6.23
CA LEU A 428 -40.66 -16.57 4.90
C LEU A 428 -39.63 -15.43 4.96
N VAL A 429 -38.59 -15.50 4.12
CA VAL A 429 -37.63 -14.42 3.91
C VAL A 429 -37.64 -13.96 2.45
N GLU A 430 -37.97 -12.69 2.21
CA GLU A 430 -37.95 -12.05 0.89
C GLU A 430 -36.78 -11.06 0.76
N SER A 431 -35.59 -11.56 0.43
CA SER A 431 -34.37 -10.73 0.26
C SER A 431 -34.42 -9.81 -0.98
N PRO A 432 -34.87 -10.25 -2.17
CA PRO A 432 -34.83 -9.42 -3.39
C PRO A 432 -35.76 -8.19 -3.39
N PHE A 433 -36.67 -8.07 -2.41
CA PHE A 433 -37.66 -6.99 -2.40
C PHE A 433 -37.04 -5.58 -2.29
N ALA A 434 -35.81 -5.47 -1.77
CA ALA A 434 -35.05 -4.21 -1.73
C ALA A 434 -34.50 -3.77 -3.11
N GLY A 435 -34.73 -4.54 -4.17
CA GLY A 435 -34.35 -4.19 -5.54
C GLY A 435 -32.87 -4.40 -5.82
N SER A 436 -32.27 -3.57 -6.67
CA SER A 436 -30.91 -3.79 -7.20
C SER A 436 -29.78 -3.68 -6.17
N LEU A 437 -30.07 -3.22 -4.96
CA LEU A 437 -29.10 -3.16 -3.86
C LEU A 437 -29.14 -4.42 -2.98
N ALA A 438 -30.19 -5.24 -3.11
CA ALA A 438 -30.36 -6.43 -2.30
C ALA A 438 -29.22 -7.43 -2.55
N GLY A 439 -28.60 -7.92 -1.48
CA GLY A 439 -27.57 -8.94 -1.59
C GLY A 439 -26.59 -9.02 -0.43
N LYS A 440 -25.71 -10.02 -0.53
CA LYS A 440 -24.64 -10.32 0.46
C LYS A 440 -25.17 -10.58 1.88
N ASN A 441 -26.42 -10.98 2.02
CA ASN A 441 -27.05 -11.34 3.29
C ASN A 441 -26.63 -12.74 3.74
N ARG A 442 -26.75 -12.99 5.05
CA ARG A 442 -26.61 -14.32 5.66
C ARG A 442 -27.93 -14.68 6.30
N ILE A 443 -28.63 -15.66 5.72
CA ILE A 443 -29.99 -16.03 6.10
C ILE A 443 -29.97 -17.44 6.67
N ALA A 444 -30.51 -17.63 7.88
CA ALA A 444 -30.71 -18.94 8.47
C ALA A 444 -32.12 -19.03 9.04
N THR A 445 -32.96 -19.90 8.48
CA THR A 445 -34.38 -19.94 8.87
C THR A 445 -34.66 -20.92 10.02
N GLY A 446 -33.93 -22.03 10.09
CA GLY A 446 -33.85 -22.85 11.30
C GLY A 446 -34.66 -24.13 11.20
N SER A 447 -35.81 -24.23 11.84
CA SER A 447 -36.61 -25.47 11.80
C SER A 447 -38.06 -25.21 11.39
N GLY A 448 -38.57 -25.92 10.41
CA GLY A 448 -39.88 -25.68 9.81
C GLY A 448 -39.78 -25.92 8.31
N ASP A 449 -40.90 -25.88 7.60
CA ASP A 449 -40.86 -25.85 6.13
C ASP A 449 -40.81 -24.37 5.69
N ASP A 450 -39.61 -23.86 5.43
CA ASP A 450 -39.33 -22.45 5.21
C ASP A 450 -39.30 -22.06 3.72
N ILE A 451 -39.45 -20.77 3.43
CA ILE A 451 -39.30 -20.22 2.07
C ILE A 451 -38.32 -19.06 2.10
N ILE A 452 -37.25 -19.16 1.31
CA ILE A 452 -36.21 -18.14 1.20
C ILE A 452 -36.11 -17.71 -0.27
N PHE A 453 -36.48 -16.46 -0.55
CA PHE A 453 -36.11 -15.80 -1.80
C PHE A 453 -34.76 -15.10 -1.61
N VAL A 454 -33.83 -15.40 -2.51
CA VAL A 454 -32.39 -15.11 -2.38
C VAL A 454 -32.00 -14.04 -3.37
N ALA A 455 -31.18 -13.07 -2.95
CA ALA A 455 -30.62 -12.02 -3.81
C ALA A 455 -29.15 -12.29 -4.16
N ASP A 456 -28.52 -11.41 -4.95
CA ASP A 456 -27.15 -11.58 -5.42
C ASP A 456 -26.14 -11.72 -4.26
N GLY A 457 -25.32 -12.76 -4.31
CA GLY A 457 -24.25 -12.99 -3.32
C GLY A 457 -24.73 -13.40 -1.92
N ASP A 458 -26.02 -13.63 -1.72
CA ASP A 458 -26.58 -14.11 -0.46
C ASP A 458 -26.08 -15.51 -0.09
N ARG A 459 -26.06 -15.80 1.21
CA ARG A 459 -25.82 -17.13 1.78
C ARG A 459 -27.03 -17.55 2.59
N ALA A 460 -27.73 -18.59 2.16
CA ALA A 460 -28.97 -19.05 2.79
C ALA A 460 -28.86 -20.50 3.29
N PHE A 461 -29.44 -20.73 4.46
CA PHE A 461 -29.51 -22.04 5.12
C PHE A 461 -30.95 -22.28 5.56
N GLY A 462 -31.61 -23.28 4.98
CA GLY A 462 -32.98 -23.68 5.35
C GLY A 462 -33.01 -24.28 6.76
N GLY A 463 -32.24 -25.34 6.96
CA GLY A 463 -32.03 -25.96 8.27
C GLY A 463 -32.71 -27.31 8.35
N SER A 464 -33.83 -27.43 9.07
CA SER A 464 -34.57 -28.69 9.17
C SER A 464 -36.02 -28.55 8.77
N GLY A 465 -36.48 -29.37 7.84
CA GLY A 465 -37.83 -29.33 7.27
C GLY A 465 -37.76 -29.48 5.76
N GLY A 466 -38.88 -29.30 5.05
CA GLY A 466 -38.87 -29.25 3.59
C GLY A 466 -38.85 -27.81 3.11
N ASP A 467 -37.66 -27.27 2.88
CA ASP A 467 -37.45 -25.85 2.60
C ASP A 467 -37.50 -25.54 1.10
N ILE A 468 -37.90 -24.31 0.76
CA ILE A 468 -37.82 -23.77 -0.60
C ILE A 468 -36.78 -22.66 -0.63
N LEU A 469 -35.71 -22.85 -1.40
CA LEU A 469 -34.67 -21.85 -1.63
C LEU A 469 -34.73 -21.38 -3.08
N ASP A 470 -35.29 -20.19 -3.30
CA ASP A 470 -35.51 -19.62 -4.63
C ASP A 470 -34.48 -18.53 -4.94
N ALA A 471 -33.54 -18.86 -5.83
CA ALA A 471 -32.51 -18.00 -6.37
C ALA A 471 -32.68 -17.80 -7.88
N THR A 472 -33.91 -17.89 -8.40
CA THR A 472 -34.21 -17.83 -9.85
C THR A 472 -33.59 -16.61 -10.53
N ASP A 473 -33.72 -15.43 -9.91
CA ASP A 473 -33.23 -14.14 -10.44
C ASP A 473 -31.90 -13.71 -9.79
N ALA A 474 -31.18 -14.61 -9.13
CA ALA A 474 -29.97 -14.29 -8.37
C ALA A 474 -28.72 -14.94 -8.96
N SER A 475 -27.58 -14.30 -8.68
CA SER A 475 -26.25 -14.75 -9.05
C SER A 475 -25.31 -14.88 -7.85
N ASN A 476 -24.26 -15.70 -7.98
CA ASN A 476 -23.17 -15.80 -7.00
C ASN A 476 -23.59 -16.18 -5.56
N TYR A 477 -24.78 -16.78 -5.40
CA TYR A 477 -25.35 -17.17 -4.12
C TYR A 477 -24.75 -18.49 -3.59
N ARG A 478 -24.99 -18.79 -2.31
CA ARG A 478 -24.68 -20.10 -1.69
C ARG A 478 -25.85 -20.60 -0.85
N LEU A 479 -26.37 -21.77 -1.19
CA LEU A 479 -27.55 -22.36 -0.56
C LEU A 479 -27.21 -23.68 0.14
N SER A 480 -27.85 -23.93 1.26
CA SER A 480 -27.87 -25.22 1.94
C SER A 480 -29.30 -25.53 2.39
N GLY A 481 -29.84 -26.68 2.00
CA GLY A 481 -31.16 -27.14 2.43
C GLY A 481 -31.11 -27.62 3.86
N GLY A 482 -30.26 -28.60 4.14
CA GLY A 482 -30.02 -29.11 5.49
C GLY A 482 -30.59 -30.50 5.65
N SER A 483 -31.63 -30.67 6.46
CA SER A 483 -32.27 -31.97 6.64
C SER A 483 -33.75 -31.91 6.30
N GLY A 484 -34.25 -32.89 5.56
CA GLY A 484 -35.59 -32.92 5.02
C GLY A 484 -35.55 -32.83 3.50
N ASN A 485 -36.71 -32.78 2.86
CA ASN A 485 -36.77 -32.82 1.40
C ASN A 485 -36.94 -31.40 0.88
N ASP A 486 -35.85 -30.82 0.38
CA ASP A 486 -35.75 -29.42 0.03
C ASP A 486 -35.96 -29.21 -1.47
N THR A 487 -36.34 -27.98 -1.84
CA THR A 487 -36.56 -27.56 -3.23
C THR A 487 -35.75 -26.32 -3.53
N PHE A 488 -34.92 -26.40 -4.57
CA PHE A 488 -34.05 -25.31 -5.01
C PHE A 488 -34.43 -24.82 -6.40
N TYR A 489 -34.55 -23.50 -6.56
CA TYR A 489 -34.59 -22.85 -7.87
C TYR A 489 -33.30 -22.06 -8.07
N LEU A 490 -32.51 -22.43 -9.09
CA LEU A 490 -31.12 -22.03 -9.21
C LEU A 490 -30.90 -21.12 -10.42
N GLY A 491 -30.59 -19.85 -10.17
CA GLY A 491 -30.19 -18.85 -11.17
C GLY A 491 -28.76 -19.05 -11.70
N GLU A 492 -27.91 -18.03 -11.61
CA GLU A 492 -26.60 -18.01 -12.27
C GLU A 492 -25.42 -18.16 -11.29
N ASN A 493 -24.34 -18.86 -11.67
CA ASN A 493 -23.04 -18.84 -10.97
C ASN A 493 -23.12 -19.21 -9.47
N GLY A 494 -24.14 -19.99 -9.08
CA GLY A 494 -24.43 -20.30 -7.68
C GLY A 494 -23.82 -21.61 -7.19
N ARG A 495 -23.94 -21.84 -5.87
CA ARG A 495 -23.63 -23.12 -5.24
C ARG A 495 -24.80 -23.60 -4.40
N ALA A 496 -25.17 -24.85 -4.53
CA ALA A 496 -26.25 -25.46 -3.75
C ALA A 496 -25.81 -26.81 -3.17
N LEU A 497 -26.16 -27.03 -1.91
CA LEU A 497 -26.02 -28.29 -1.19
C LEU A 497 -27.41 -28.68 -0.68
N GLY A 498 -27.92 -29.85 -1.08
CA GLY A 498 -29.20 -30.38 -0.60
C GLY A 498 -29.08 -30.74 0.88
N GLY A 499 -28.42 -31.85 1.16
CA GLY A 499 -28.12 -32.29 2.52
C GLY A 499 -28.67 -33.69 2.77
N ASP A 500 -29.42 -33.89 3.86
CA ASP A 500 -30.07 -35.16 4.16
C ASP A 500 -31.53 -35.12 3.66
N GLY A 501 -31.91 -35.92 2.68
CA GLY A 501 -33.29 -35.98 2.19
C GLY A 501 -33.39 -36.24 0.69
N GLU A 502 -34.61 -36.29 0.15
CA GLU A 502 -34.80 -36.35 -1.31
C GLU A 502 -35.00 -34.93 -1.85
N ASP A 503 -33.93 -34.33 -2.36
CA ASP A 503 -33.91 -32.93 -2.74
C ASP A 503 -34.16 -32.71 -4.24
N ASP A 504 -34.87 -31.63 -4.55
CA ASP A 504 -35.28 -31.27 -5.90
C ASP A 504 -34.57 -29.99 -6.37
N PHE A 505 -33.74 -30.06 -7.42
CA PHE A 505 -32.97 -28.93 -7.97
C PHE A 505 -33.46 -28.53 -9.37
N PHE A 506 -33.98 -27.32 -9.49
CA PHE A 506 -34.44 -26.73 -10.76
C PHE A 506 -33.45 -25.67 -11.24
N VAL A 507 -32.66 -25.97 -12.26
CA VAL A 507 -31.75 -24.98 -12.86
C VAL A 507 -32.49 -24.11 -13.87
N GLN A 508 -32.20 -22.82 -13.86
CA GLN A 508 -32.75 -21.84 -14.81
C GLN A 508 -31.87 -21.71 -16.06
N GLU A 509 -32.23 -20.78 -16.95
CA GLU A 509 -31.60 -20.64 -18.26
C GLU A 509 -30.16 -20.10 -18.23
N ASP A 510 -29.69 -19.48 -17.16
CA ASP A 510 -28.33 -18.92 -17.12
C ASP A 510 -27.28 -20.00 -16.80
N GLY A 511 -27.49 -20.76 -15.73
CA GLY A 511 -26.69 -21.92 -15.35
C GLY A 511 -25.35 -21.59 -14.68
N ASN A 512 -24.31 -22.39 -14.97
CA ASN A 512 -23.00 -22.37 -14.28
C ASN A 512 -23.07 -22.62 -12.76
N ASN A 513 -24.07 -23.37 -12.29
CA ASN A 513 -24.19 -23.72 -10.88
C ASN A 513 -23.35 -24.94 -10.52
N ILE A 514 -22.86 -24.99 -9.27
CA ILE A 514 -22.24 -26.19 -8.69
C ILE A 514 -23.20 -26.78 -7.65
N ILE A 515 -23.61 -28.02 -7.86
CA ILE A 515 -24.71 -28.65 -7.13
C ILE A 515 -24.21 -29.95 -6.50
N ALA A 516 -24.47 -30.11 -5.21
CA ALA A 516 -24.30 -31.35 -4.48
C ALA A 516 -25.67 -31.78 -3.91
N GLY A 517 -26.11 -32.99 -4.23
CA GLY A 517 -27.38 -33.53 -3.73
C GLY A 517 -27.29 -33.87 -2.26
N GLY A 518 -26.26 -34.64 -1.87
CA GLY A 518 -26.08 -35.12 -0.51
C GLY A 518 -26.60 -36.55 -0.32
N GLU A 519 -27.20 -36.83 0.84
CA GLU A 519 -27.78 -38.13 1.16
C GLU A 519 -29.25 -38.20 0.74
N GLY A 520 -29.59 -39.08 -0.20
CA GLY A 520 -30.98 -39.37 -0.53
C GLY A 520 -31.13 -39.71 -1.99
N ALA A 521 -32.35 -39.60 -2.52
CA ALA A 521 -32.65 -39.82 -3.93
C ALA A 521 -32.99 -38.50 -4.60
N ASP A 522 -31.95 -37.79 -5.02
CA ASP A 522 -32.04 -36.41 -5.44
C ASP A 522 -32.42 -36.29 -6.92
N LYS A 523 -33.08 -35.19 -7.28
CA LYS A 523 -33.56 -34.95 -8.64
C LYS A 523 -33.01 -33.63 -9.17
N PHE A 524 -32.31 -33.72 -10.29
CA PHE A 524 -31.67 -32.57 -10.94
C PHE A 524 -32.37 -32.25 -12.26
N TRP A 525 -33.25 -31.26 -12.29
CA TRP A 525 -33.81 -30.71 -13.52
C TRP A 525 -32.78 -29.81 -14.19
N VAL A 526 -31.89 -30.42 -14.97
CA VAL A 526 -30.79 -29.74 -15.68
C VAL A 526 -31.24 -29.03 -16.96
N ALA A 527 -32.49 -29.24 -17.37
CA ALA A 527 -33.17 -28.48 -18.41
C ALA A 527 -34.69 -28.54 -18.19
N ASN A 528 -35.33 -27.38 -18.11
CA ASN A 528 -36.75 -27.25 -17.84
C ASN A 528 -37.36 -26.13 -18.69
N VAL A 529 -38.09 -26.49 -19.75
CA VAL A 529 -38.68 -25.57 -20.75
C VAL A 529 -37.65 -24.85 -21.62
N SER A 530 -36.52 -24.44 -21.06
CA SER A 530 -35.35 -23.87 -21.74
C SER A 530 -34.09 -24.71 -21.47
N LEU A 531 -33.03 -24.45 -22.24
CA LEU A 531 -31.70 -25.01 -22.02
C LEU A 531 -30.83 -23.96 -21.33
N PRO A 532 -29.91 -24.37 -20.45
CA PRO A 532 -28.96 -23.45 -19.84
C PRO A 532 -28.00 -22.86 -20.90
N ILE A 533 -27.62 -21.61 -20.71
CA ILE A 533 -26.59 -20.90 -21.47
C ILE A 533 -25.21 -21.46 -21.08
N SER A 534 -25.00 -21.66 -19.78
CA SER A 534 -23.78 -22.23 -19.22
C SER A 534 -24.06 -23.55 -18.51
N GLN A 535 -23.23 -24.55 -18.79
CA GLN A 535 -23.35 -25.88 -18.18
C GLN A 535 -23.33 -25.82 -16.64
N ASN A 536 -24.21 -26.58 -15.99
CA ASN A 536 -24.17 -26.82 -14.55
C ASN A 536 -23.26 -28.00 -14.18
N THR A 537 -22.74 -28.05 -12.96
CA THR A 537 -21.87 -29.13 -12.46
C THR A 537 -22.53 -29.83 -11.28
N ILE A 538 -22.71 -31.14 -11.37
CA ILE A 538 -23.22 -31.98 -10.29
C ILE A 538 -22.06 -32.81 -9.73
N THR A 539 -21.80 -32.68 -8.43
CA THR A 539 -20.52 -33.13 -7.84
C THR A 539 -20.54 -34.53 -7.22
N ASP A 540 -21.72 -35.07 -6.90
CA ASP A 540 -21.87 -36.28 -6.08
C ASP A 540 -22.99 -37.23 -6.56
N PHE A 541 -23.39 -37.11 -7.83
CA PHE A 541 -24.46 -37.93 -8.42
C PHE A 541 -24.29 -39.44 -8.17
N THR A 542 -25.28 -40.07 -7.54
CA THR A 542 -25.30 -41.48 -7.18
C THR A 542 -26.16 -42.29 -8.14
N ILE A 543 -25.51 -43.09 -8.99
CA ILE A 543 -26.17 -43.96 -9.99
C ILE A 543 -27.17 -44.91 -9.34
N GLY A 544 -28.36 -45.01 -9.92
CA GLY A 544 -29.45 -45.87 -9.47
C GLY A 544 -30.18 -45.36 -8.22
N VAL A 545 -29.78 -44.21 -7.69
CA VAL A 545 -30.42 -43.52 -6.57
C VAL A 545 -30.96 -42.17 -7.06
N ASP A 546 -30.09 -41.32 -7.57
CA ASP A 546 -30.43 -39.99 -8.06
C ASP A 546 -30.95 -40.00 -9.50
N LYS A 547 -31.62 -38.92 -9.89
CA LYS A 547 -32.23 -38.75 -11.20
C LYS A 547 -31.85 -37.45 -11.87
N ILE A 548 -31.50 -37.54 -13.15
CA ILE A 548 -31.42 -36.37 -14.03
C ILE A 548 -32.75 -36.18 -14.75
N HIS A 549 -33.37 -35.02 -14.55
CA HIS A 549 -34.66 -34.68 -15.11
C HIS A 549 -34.52 -33.74 -16.31
N PHE A 550 -35.28 -34.05 -17.36
CA PHE A 550 -35.52 -33.17 -18.50
C PHE A 550 -37.00 -32.94 -18.66
N SER A 551 -37.43 -31.67 -18.65
CA SER A 551 -38.84 -31.30 -18.76
C SER A 551 -39.05 -30.26 -19.86
N GLY A 552 -40.17 -30.36 -20.58
CA GLY A 552 -40.56 -29.36 -21.59
C GLY A 552 -40.08 -29.62 -23.03
N PHE A 553 -39.48 -30.79 -23.30
CA PHE A 553 -38.96 -31.16 -24.62
C PHE A 553 -39.78 -32.32 -25.24
N GLU A 554 -40.48 -32.05 -26.34
CA GLU A 554 -41.29 -33.08 -27.02
C GLU A 554 -40.43 -34.20 -27.61
N ASN A 555 -40.84 -35.45 -27.36
CA ASN A 555 -40.19 -36.67 -27.86
C ASN A 555 -38.73 -36.86 -27.40
N LEU A 556 -38.30 -36.16 -26.36
CA LEU A 556 -37.00 -36.39 -25.74
C LEU A 556 -37.03 -37.71 -24.95
N GLY A 557 -36.00 -38.52 -25.14
CA GLY A 557 -35.76 -39.74 -24.38
C GLY A 557 -34.27 -40.00 -24.25
N PHE A 558 -33.91 -41.11 -23.61
CA PHE A 558 -32.53 -41.44 -23.26
C PHE A 558 -31.54 -41.41 -24.44
N ASP A 559 -31.98 -41.88 -25.61
CA ASP A 559 -31.15 -41.87 -26.84
C ASP A 559 -30.92 -40.45 -27.40
N GLY A 560 -31.74 -39.48 -27.00
CA GLY A 560 -31.60 -38.07 -27.36
C GLY A 560 -30.57 -37.31 -26.52
N ILE A 561 -30.05 -37.90 -25.44
CA ILE A 561 -29.01 -37.29 -24.60
C ILE A 561 -27.63 -37.82 -24.99
N THR A 562 -26.80 -36.92 -25.50
CA THR A 562 -25.38 -37.22 -25.75
C THR A 562 -24.65 -37.24 -24.42
N ARG A 563 -23.88 -38.31 -24.18
CA ARG A 563 -23.05 -38.52 -22.99
C ARG A 563 -21.61 -38.63 -23.42
N GLU A 564 -20.84 -37.58 -23.22
CA GLU A 564 -19.44 -37.50 -23.61
C GLU A 564 -18.55 -37.69 -22.37
N GLN A 565 -17.58 -38.61 -22.44
CA GLN A 565 -16.61 -38.79 -21.36
C GLN A 565 -15.50 -37.75 -21.48
N ILE A 566 -15.29 -36.95 -20.43
CA ILE A 566 -14.20 -35.98 -20.31
C ILE A 566 -13.35 -36.34 -19.09
N GLY A 567 -12.19 -36.95 -19.30
CA GLY A 567 -11.36 -37.43 -18.19
C GLY A 567 -12.11 -38.45 -17.32
N ALA A 568 -12.36 -38.11 -16.06
CA ALA A 568 -13.12 -38.93 -15.12
C ALA A 568 -14.63 -38.60 -15.11
N ASP A 569 -15.06 -37.53 -15.79
CA ASP A 569 -16.38 -36.94 -15.67
C ASP A 569 -17.24 -37.21 -16.92
N THR A 570 -18.56 -37.14 -16.79
CA THR A 570 -19.49 -37.27 -17.91
C THR A 570 -20.19 -35.94 -18.21
N LEU A 571 -19.99 -35.46 -19.43
CA LEU A 571 -20.63 -34.28 -19.99
C LEU A 571 -21.95 -34.68 -20.69
N LEU A 572 -23.07 -34.16 -20.20
CA LEU A 572 -24.38 -34.32 -20.81
C LEU A 572 -24.66 -33.18 -21.79
N LYS A 573 -25.10 -33.53 -23.00
CA LYS A 573 -25.47 -32.58 -24.05
C LYS A 573 -26.84 -32.90 -24.64
N LEU A 574 -27.58 -31.83 -24.95
CA LEU A 574 -28.73 -31.88 -25.86
C LEU A 574 -28.34 -31.15 -27.15
N ASP A 575 -28.34 -31.88 -28.26
CA ASP A 575 -27.74 -31.43 -29.52
C ASP A 575 -26.30 -30.91 -29.34
N THR A 576 -26.09 -29.60 -29.47
CA THR A 576 -24.80 -28.93 -29.29
C THR A 576 -24.66 -28.24 -27.93
N THR A 577 -25.71 -28.19 -27.13
CA THR A 577 -25.73 -27.45 -25.86
C THR A 577 -25.29 -28.35 -24.71
N GLU A 578 -24.36 -27.85 -23.90
CA GLU A 578 -23.84 -28.49 -22.70
C GLU A 578 -24.77 -28.19 -21.53
N VAL A 579 -25.40 -29.22 -20.95
CA VAL A 579 -26.46 -29.02 -19.94
C VAL A 579 -25.94 -29.29 -18.52
N ALA A 580 -25.19 -30.37 -18.32
CA ALA A 580 -24.69 -30.77 -17.01
C ALA A 580 -23.40 -31.57 -17.08
N LEU A 581 -22.47 -31.35 -16.15
CA LEU A 581 -21.25 -32.13 -15.96
C LEU A 581 -21.43 -32.97 -14.72
N LEU A 582 -21.34 -34.30 -14.85
CA LEU A 582 -21.39 -35.22 -13.74
C LEU A 582 -19.96 -35.59 -13.33
N VAL A 583 -19.51 -35.07 -12.20
CA VAL A 583 -18.13 -35.24 -11.72
C VAL A 583 -17.91 -36.68 -11.25
N GLY A 584 -16.82 -37.29 -11.70
CA GLY A 584 -16.42 -38.64 -11.30
C GLY A 584 -17.28 -39.78 -11.87
N ILE A 585 -18.24 -39.47 -12.76
CA ILE A 585 -19.14 -40.46 -13.33
C ILE A 585 -18.63 -40.97 -14.68
N ASN A 586 -18.61 -42.30 -14.85
CA ASN A 586 -18.31 -42.93 -16.13
C ASN A 586 -19.54 -42.92 -17.05
N ALA A 587 -19.37 -42.48 -18.30
CA ALA A 587 -20.50 -42.34 -19.23
C ALA A 587 -21.21 -43.68 -19.53
N ASN A 588 -20.49 -44.81 -19.43
CA ASN A 588 -21.05 -46.15 -19.69
C ASN A 588 -21.76 -46.78 -18.49
N SER A 589 -21.59 -46.24 -17.28
CA SER A 589 -22.33 -46.73 -16.10
C SER A 589 -23.72 -46.13 -15.99
N ILE A 590 -23.99 -45.05 -16.74
CA ILE A 590 -25.27 -44.36 -16.77
C ILE A 590 -26.26 -45.11 -17.69
N THR A 591 -27.49 -45.31 -17.21
CA THR A 591 -28.57 -46.04 -17.89
C THR A 591 -29.84 -45.19 -18.02
N ALA A 592 -30.82 -45.68 -18.78
CA ALA A 592 -32.12 -45.01 -18.90
C ALA A 592 -32.88 -44.90 -17.58
N ASN A 593 -32.52 -45.69 -16.56
CA ASN A 593 -33.15 -45.59 -15.24
C ASN A 593 -32.64 -44.40 -14.44
N ASP A 594 -31.52 -43.78 -14.82
CA ASP A 594 -30.95 -42.61 -14.14
C ASP A 594 -31.54 -41.29 -14.66
N PHE A 595 -32.51 -41.36 -15.58
CA PHE A 595 -33.18 -40.22 -16.18
C PHE A 595 -34.68 -40.33 -16.07
N ASP A 596 -35.31 -39.17 -15.91
CA ASP A 596 -36.74 -39.00 -16.06
C ASP A 596 -37.03 -37.92 -17.13
N PHE A 597 -37.94 -38.24 -18.06
CA PHE A 597 -38.33 -37.36 -19.16
C PHE A 597 -39.81 -37.01 -19.02
N ALA A 598 -40.11 -35.74 -18.76
CA ALA A 598 -41.48 -35.23 -18.71
C ALA A 598 -41.80 -34.43 -19.98
N ALA A 599 -42.85 -34.83 -20.69
CA ALA A 599 -43.38 -34.06 -21.82
C ALA A 599 -44.08 -32.79 -21.31
N THR A 600 -44.07 -31.73 -22.12
CA THR A 600 -44.85 -30.51 -21.87
C THR A 600 -46.34 -30.88 -21.73
N ILE A 601 -46.94 -30.63 -20.56
CA ILE A 601 -48.40 -30.62 -20.46
C ILE A 601 -48.85 -29.29 -21.06
N VAL A 602 -49.42 -29.36 -22.26
CA VAL A 602 -49.98 -28.23 -23.01
C VAL A 602 -51.09 -27.53 -22.23
#